data_AF-A0A183GA74-F1
#
_entry.id   AF-A0A183GA74-F1
#
_cell.length_a   1.000
_cell.length_b   1.000
_cell.length_c   1.000
_cell.angle_alpha   90.00
_cell.angle_beta   90.00
_cell.angle_gamma   90.00
#
_symmetry.space_group_name_H-M   'P 1'
#
loop_
_entity.id
_entity.type
_entity.pdbx_description
1 polymer ?
#
loop_
_entity_poly.entity_id
_entity_poly.type
_entity_poly.pdbx_seq_one_letter_code
_entity_poly.pdbx_strand_id
1 'polypeptide(L)'
;MLKGKLYRTVVRPALLYGSECWALGKTQERQLHAAEMRMLRWACGWTRRDRVRNEEVRAVMKTAPIQLKMREQRLRWYGHVLRRPEDHPTRLALDFEAPGKRPRGAPRKRWKDVIKRDLAEVGATADDALDRMRWRQITRTADPATARD
;
A
#
# COMPACT_ATOMS: atom_id res chain seq x y z
N MET A 1 -5.77 4.97 -23.18
CA MET A 1 -4.45 4.79 -22.50
C MET A 1 -4.19 3.34 -22.09
N LEU A 2 -3.64 2.52 -22.99
CA LEU A 2 -3.35 1.10 -22.73
C LEU A 2 -2.21 0.93 -21.69
N LYS A 3 -1.15 1.75 -21.78
CA LYS A 3 0.04 1.67 -20.92
C LYS A 3 -0.28 1.85 -19.42
N GLY A 4 -1.07 2.87 -19.08
CA GLY A 4 -1.50 3.10 -17.70
C GLY A 4 -2.39 1.99 -17.14
N LYS A 5 -3.26 1.40 -17.98
CA LYS A 5 -4.06 0.23 -17.59
C LYS A 5 -3.15 -0.98 -17.32
N LEU A 6 -2.23 -1.28 -18.23
CA LEU A 6 -1.28 -2.39 -18.10
C LEU A 6 -0.41 -2.27 -16.85
N TYR A 7 0.11 -1.08 -16.56
CA TYR A 7 0.88 -0.83 -15.34
C TYR A 7 0.05 -1.14 -14.09
N ARG A 8 -1.18 -0.64 -14.02
CA ARG A 8 -2.08 -0.85 -12.86
C ARG A 8 -2.47 -2.31 -12.66
N THR A 9 -2.66 -3.07 -13.74
CA THR A 9 -3.17 -4.45 -13.68
C THR A 9 -2.07 -5.50 -13.53
N VAL A 10 -0.88 -5.27 -14.10
CA VAL A 10 0.18 -6.29 -14.15
C VAL A 10 1.39 -5.87 -13.31
N VAL A 11 1.95 -4.70 -13.60
CA VAL A 11 3.24 -4.27 -13.02
C VAL A 11 3.08 -3.90 -11.55
N ARG A 12 2.06 -3.12 -11.20
CA ARG A 12 1.86 -2.65 -9.82
C ARG A 12 1.60 -3.81 -8.84
N PRO A 13 0.71 -4.78 -9.12
CA PRO A 13 0.53 -5.92 -8.22
C PRO A 13 1.82 -6.73 -8.02
N ALA A 14 2.61 -6.94 -9.08
CA ALA A 14 3.90 -7.62 -8.98
C ALA A 14 4.90 -6.83 -8.12
N LEU A 15 4.98 -5.51 -8.31
CA LEU A 15 5.85 -4.62 -7.53
C LEU A 15 5.46 -4.55 -6.05
N LEU A 16 4.16 -4.68 -5.76
CA LEU A 16 3.62 -4.61 -4.41
C LEU A 16 3.47 -5.97 -3.72
N TYR A 17 3.89 -7.04 -4.38
CA TYR A 17 3.81 -8.38 -3.83
C TYR A 17 4.53 -8.46 -2.47
N GLY A 18 3.85 -9.02 -1.46
CA GLY A 18 4.36 -9.13 -0.09
C GLY A 18 4.36 -7.83 0.73
N SER A 19 4.06 -6.67 0.14
CA SER A 19 4.08 -5.37 0.85
C SER A 19 3.00 -5.26 1.94
N GLU A 20 2.00 -6.14 1.92
CA GLU A 20 0.93 -6.24 2.90
C GLU A 20 1.39 -6.79 4.27
N CYS A 21 2.46 -7.60 4.30
CA CYS A 21 2.95 -8.27 5.51
C CYS A 21 4.23 -7.66 6.09
N TRP A 22 4.80 -6.62 5.47
CA TRP A 22 6.11 -6.08 5.86
C TRP A 22 6.01 -4.75 6.61
N ALA A 23 6.82 -4.60 7.66
CA ALA A 23 6.98 -3.34 8.37
C ALA A 23 7.91 -2.39 7.60
N LEU A 24 7.44 -1.89 6.45
CA LEU A 24 8.27 -1.11 5.54
C LEU A 24 8.79 0.18 6.19
N GLY A 25 10.10 0.39 6.04
CA GLY A 25 10.77 1.62 6.45
C GLY A 25 10.57 2.75 5.44
N LYS A 26 10.81 3.99 5.85
CA LYS A 26 10.75 5.17 4.96
C LYS A 26 11.68 5.03 3.75
N THR A 27 12.83 4.37 3.92
CA THR A 27 13.79 4.13 2.83
C THR A 27 13.20 3.22 1.75
N GLN A 28 12.53 2.14 2.14
CA GLN A 28 11.91 1.21 1.20
C GLN A 28 10.71 1.87 0.50
N GLU A 29 9.89 2.64 1.24
CA GLU A 29 8.81 3.45 0.64
C GLU A 29 9.36 4.43 -0.43
N ARG A 30 10.50 5.09 -0.16
CA ARG A 30 11.18 5.97 -1.13
C ARG A 30 11.73 5.22 -2.34
N GLN A 31 12.31 4.03 -2.13
CA GLN A 31 12.82 3.19 -3.22
C GLN A 31 11.69 2.73 -4.14
N LEU A 32 10.56 2.26 -3.58
CA LEU A 32 9.37 1.88 -4.34
C LEU A 32 8.79 3.06 -5.13
N HIS A 33 8.70 4.23 -4.50
CA HIS A 33 8.30 5.46 -5.18
C HIS A 33 9.24 5.80 -6.36
N ALA A 34 10.56 5.73 -6.15
CA ALA A 34 11.52 6.00 -7.20
C ALA A 34 11.46 4.97 -8.34
N ALA A 35 11.21 3.70 -8.02
CA ALA A 35 11.02 2.63 -8.99
C ALA A 35 9.75 2.84 -9.82
N GLU A 36 8.60 3.12 -9.17
CA GLU A 36 7.34 3.48 -9.84
C GLU A 36 7.56 4.64 -10.81
N MET A 37 8.10 5.76 -10.33
CA MET A 37 8.29 6.94 -11.17
C MET A 37 9.20 6.69 -12.36
N ARG A 38 10.23 5.86 -12.20
CA ARG A 38 11.12 5.47 -13.30
C ARG A 38 10.40 4.64 -14.35
N MET A 39 9.62 3.65 -13.93
CA MET A 39 8.82 2.81 -14.84
C MET A 39 7.75 3.61 -15.57
N LEU A 40 7.04 4.51 -14.86
CA LEU A 40 6.00 5.35 -15.48
C LEU A 40 6.61 6.32 -16.51
N ARG A 41 7.72 6.97 -16.19
CA ARG A 41 8.42 7.85 -17.14
C ARG A 41 8.93 7.09 -18.35
N TRP A 42 9.53 5.92 -18.14
CA TRP A 42 10.00 5.06 -19.22
C TRP A 42 8.85 4.64 -20.15
N ALA A 43 7.69 4.25 -19.60
CA ALA A 43 6.52 3.90 -20.39
C ALA A 43 6.01 5.07 -21.26
N CYS A 44 6.12 6.31 -20.75
CA CYS A 44 5.77 7.52 -21.48
C CYS A 44 6.88 8.05 -22.42
N GLY A 45 8.08 7.46 -22.40
CA GLY A 45 9.22 7.95 -23.17
C GLY A 45 9.84 9.24 -22.63
N TRP A 46 9.55 9.62 -21.38
CA TRP A 46 10.11 10.82 -20.78
C TRP A 46 11.44 10.57 -20.09
N THR A 47 12.37 11.47 -20.36
CA THR A 47 13.69 11.55 -19.76
C THR A 47 13.72 12.59 -18.64
N ARG A 48 14.88 12.77 -18.01
CA ARG A 48 15.10 13.86 -17.05
C ARG A 48 15.14 15.24 -17.71
N ARG A 49 15.45 15.33 -19.01
CA ARG A 49 15.57 16.60 -19.75
C ARG A 49 14.21 17.26 -19.97
N ASP A 50 13.15 16.48 -20.04
CA ASP A 50 11.79 16.96 -20.28
C ASP A 50 11.21 17.72 -19.07
N ARG A 51 11.87 17.65 -17.90
CA ARG A 51 11.50 18.36 -16.65
C ARG A 51 10.02 18.21 -16.23
N VAL A 52 9.32 17.21 -16.76
CA VAL A 52 7.93 16.85 -16.42
C VAL A 52 7.83 16.56 -14.93
N ARG A 53 6.80 17.09 -14.27
CA ARG A 53 6.59 16.89 -12.83
C ARG A 53 6.05 15.49 -12.54
N ASN A 54 6.28 14.97 -11.33
CA ASN A 54 5.83 13.60 -11.01
C ASN A 54 4.29 13.49 -10.98
N GLU A 55 3.62 14.57 -10.61
CA GLU A 55 2.16 14.70 -10.60
C GLU A 55 1.60 14.59 -12.02
N GLU A 56 2.23 15.26 -12.98
CA GLU A 56 1.87 15.19 -14.41
C GLU A 56 2.04 13.77 -14.95
N VAL A 57 3.13 13.08 -14.57
CA VAL A 57 3.37 11.70 -15.00
C VAL A 57 2.25 10.78 -14.53
N ARG A 58 1.82 10.93 -13.27
CA ARG A 58 0.71 10.17 -12.70
C ARG A 58 -0.63 10.54 -13.31
N ALA A 59 -0.83 11.81 -13.65
CA ALA A 59 -2.05 12.28 -14.31
C ALA A 59 -2.19 11.70 -15.71
N VAL A 60 -1.08 11.59 -16.46
CA VAL A 60 -1.05 10.92 -17.76
C VAL A 60 -1.19 9.41 -17.62
N MET A 61 -0.55 8.77 -16.65
CA MET A 61 -0.69 7.32 -16.45
C MET A 61 -1.99 6.91 -15.75
N LYS A 62 -2.74 7.88 -15.21
CA LYS A 62 -3.95 7.70 -14.39
C LYS A 62 -3.71 6.75 -13.23
N THR A 63 -2.60 6.98 -12.52
CA THR A 63 -2.13 6.11 -11.43
C THR A 63 -2.10 6.88 -10.10
N ALA A 64 -2.75 6.35 -9.08
CA ALA A 64 -2.54 6.79 -7.70
C ALA A 64 -1.09 6.51 -7.26
N PRO A 65 -0.53 7.32 -6.33
CA PRO A 65 0.78 7.08 -5.75
C PRO A 65 0.89 5.68 -5.14
N ILE A 66 2.02 5.02 -5.38
CA ILE A 66 2.27 3.65 -4.89
C ILE A 66 2.13 3.53 -3.37
N GLN A 67 2.52 4.54 -2.61
CA GLN A 67 2.46 4.52 -1.15
C GLN A 67 1.03 4.39 -0.63
N LEU A 68 0.07 5.07 -1.29
CA LEU A 68 -1.34 4.97 -0.93
C LEU A 68 -1.90 3.59 -1.31
N LYS A 69 -1.46 3.02 -2.44
CA LYS A 69 -1.82 1.66 -2.84
C LYS A 69 -1.25 0.59 -1.91
N MET A 70 -0.05 0.78 -1.39
CA MET A 70 0.52 -0.09 -0.36
C MET A 70 -0.27 -0.04 0.93
N ARG A 71 -0.67 1.17 1.37
CA ARG A 71 -1.51 1.35 2.56
C ARG A 71 -2.86 0.66 2.38
N GLU A 72 -3.52 0.86 1.23
CA GLU A 72 -4.76 0.17 0.87
C GLU A 72 -4.59 -1.36 0.97
N GLN A 73 -3.50 -1.94 0.45
CA GLN A 73 -3.25 -3.38 0.54
C GLN A 73 -3.04 -3.87 1.97
N ARG A 74 -2.22 -3.17 2.77
CA ARG A 74 -2.00 -3.50 4.19
C ARG A 74 -3.30 -3.48 4.98
N LEU A 75 -4.11 -2.44 4.83
CA LEU A 75 -5.39 -2.33 5.52
C LEU A 75 -6.42 -3.36 5.00
N ARG A 76 -6.41 -3.67 3.70
CA ARG A 76 -7.24 -4.75 3.14
C ARG A 76 -6.89 -6.10 3.77
N TRP A 77 -5.60 -6.42 3.90
CA TRP A 77 -5.11 -7.63 4.57
C TRP A 77 -5.46 -7.62 6.06
N TYR A 78 -5.19 -6.52 6.77
CA TYR A 78 -5.51 -6.39 8.20
C TYR A 78 -6.99 -6.62 8.47
N GLY A 79 -7.89 -5.96 7.72
CA GLY A 79 -9.33 -6.19 7.88
C GLY A 79 -9.75 -7.61 7.50
N HIS A 80 -9.07 -8.26 6.53
CA HIS A 80 -9.31 -9.67 6.24
C HIS A 80 -8.99 -10.56 7.44
N VAL A 81 -7.86 -10.31 8.12
CA VAL A 81 -7.47 -11.05 9.32
C VAL A 81 -8.43 -10.78 10.48
N LEU A 82 -8.84 -9.52 10.73
CA LEU A 82 -9.75 -9.19 11.83
C LEU A 82 -11.12 -9.88 11.73
N ARG A 83 -11.60 -10.13 10.51
CA ARG A 83 -12.87 -10.82 10.26
C ARG A 83 -12.77 -12.35 10.34
N ARG A 84 -11.57 -12.91 10.56
CA ARG A 84 -11.41 -14.35 10.81
C ARG A 84 -11.81 -14.68 12.25
N PRO A 85 -12.26 -15.93 12.51
CA PRO A 85 -12.42 -16.44 13.86
C PRO A 85 -11.17 -16.24 14.72
N GLU A 86 -11.35 -16.09 16.04
CA GLU A 86 -10.25 -15.83 16.98
C GLU A 86 -9.23 -16.98 17.05
N ASP A 87 -9.69 -18.21 16.86
CA ASP A 87 -8.89 -19.44 16.81
C ASP A 87 -8.13 -19.61 15.49
N HIS A 88 -8.41 -18.80 14.47
CA HIS A 88 -7.72 -18.89 13.19
C HIS A 88 -6.23 -18.54 13.35
N PRO A 89 -5.29 -19.33 12.78
CA PRO A 89 -3.85 -19.16 13.02
C PRO A 89 -3.32 -17.76 12.66
N THR A 90 -3.87 -17.11 11.63
CA THR A 90 -3.49 -15.74 11.27
C THR A 90 -3.96 -14.69 12.27
N ARG A 91 -5.09 -14.93 12.96
CA ARG A 91 -5.64 -14.05 14.00
C ARG A 91 -4.82 -14.19 15.26
N LEU A 92 -4.54 -15.43 15.67
CA LEU A 92 -3.61 -15.74 16.75
C LEU A 92 -2.22 -15.13 16.51
N ALA A 93 -1.65 -15.29 15.31
CA ALA A 93 -0.35 -14.72 14.97
C ALA A 93 -0.34 -13.19 14.95
N LEU A 94 -1.45 -12.57 14.57
CA LEU A 94 -1.62 -11.12 14.63
C LEU A 94 -1.61 -10.65 16.10
N ASP A 95 -2.32 -11.34 16.98
CA ASP A 95 -2.49 -10.93 18.37
C ASP A 95 -1.29 -11.32 19.25
N PHE A 96 -0.54 -12.36 18.87
CA PHE A 96 0.63 -12.87 19.57
C PHE A 96 1.67 -11.80 19.91
N GLU A 97 2.09 -11.80 21.17
CA GLU A 97 3.22 -11.03 21.67
C GLU A 97 4.26 -11.98 22.27
N ALA A 98 5.44 -12.03 21.66
CA ALA A 98 6.51 -12.90 22.15
C ALA A 98 7.00 -12.42 23.53
N PRO A 99 7.09 -13.31 24.54
CA PRO A 99 7.63 -12.96 25.84
C PRO A 99 9.12 -12.63 25.75
N GLY A 100 9.58 -11.73 26.63
CA GLY A 100 11.00 -11.40 26.78
C GLY A 100 11.43 -10.05 26.17
N LYS A 101 12.70 -9.70 26.41
CA LYS A 101 13.29 -8.45 25.93
C LYS A 101 13.81 -8.63 24.51
N ARG A 102 13.52 -7.66 23.65
CA ARG A 102 13.95 -7.69 22.24
C ARG A 102 15.48 -7.61 22.15
N PRO A 103 16.12 -8.44 21.31
CA PRO A 103 17.58 -8.41 21.18
C PRO A 103 18.07 -7.08 20.62
N ARG A 104 19.28 -6.70 21.03
CA ARG A 104 19.96 -5.49 20.53
C ARG A 104 20.18 -5.64 19.02
N GLY A 105 19.82 -4.61 18.25
CA GLY A 105 19.93 -4.61 16.78
C GLY A 105 18.65 -5.01 16.03
N ALA A 106 17.61 -5.51 16.71
CA ALA A 106 16.33 -5.80 16.06
C ALA A 106 15.66 -4.52 15.51
N PRO A 107 14.94 -4.59 14.38
CA PRO A 107 14.21 -3.46 13.83
C PRO A 107 13.24 -2.85 14.86
N ARG A 108 13.35 -1.54 15.10
CA ARG A 108 12.49 -0.84 16.10
C ARG A 108 11.01 -0.86 15.67
N LYS A 109 10.74 -0.71 14.38
CA LYS A 109 9.39 -0.62 13.80
C LYS A 109 8.73 -2.01 13.73
N ARG A 110 7.55 -2.17 14.32
CA ARG A 110 6.71 -3.38 14.19
C ARG A 110 5.71 -3.21 13.06
N TRP A 111 5.20 -4.32 12.56
CA TRP A 111 4.09 -4.30 11.59
C TRP A 111 2.82 -3.69 12.22
N LYS A 112 2.51 -4.03 13.49
CA LYS A 112 1.42 -3.38 14.25
C LYS A 112 1.56 -1.85 14.32
N ASP A 113 2.77 -1.31 14.44
CA ASP A 113 3.00 0.13 14.46
C ASP A 113 2.69 0.78 13.10
N VAL A 114 2.98 0.07 12.00
CA VAL A 114 2.62 0.51 10.65
C VAL A 114 1.10 0.54 10.49
N ILE A 115 0.40 -0.51 10.93
CA ILE A 115 -1.07 -0.56 10.87
C ILE A 115 -1.71 0.54 11.71
N LYS A 116 -1.22 0.79 12.93
CA LYS A 116 -1.73 1.89 13.77
C LYS A 116 -1.58 3.25 13.07
N ARG A 117 -0.43 3.50 12.44
CA ARG A 117 -0.22 4.72 11.64
C ARG A 117 -1.18 4.77 10.45
N ASP A 118 -1.30 3.68 9.70
CA ASP A 118 -2.13 3.61 8.50
C ASP A 118 -3.62 3.83 8.83
N LEU A 119 -4.11 3.25 9.93
CA LEU A 119 -5.46 3.48 10.48
C LEU A 119 -5.68 4.96 10.81
N ALA A 120 -4.73 5.59 11.50
CA ALA A 120 -4.79 7.01 11.83
C ALA A 120 -4.80 7.90 10.56
N GLU A 121 -4.01 7.55 9.54
CA GLU A 121 -3.97 8.30 8.28
C GLU A 121 -5.28 8.22 7.47
N VAL A 122 -6.08 7.17 7.65
CA VAL A 122 -7.39 7.02 6.99
C VAL A 122 -8.58 7.34 7.91
N GLY A 123 -8.33 7.64 9.18
CA GLY A 123 -9.37 7.90 10.18
C GLY A 123 -10.24 6.67 10.50
N ALA A 124 -9.67 5.46 10.45
CA ALA A 124 -10.39 4.21 10.75
C ALA A 124 -9.98 3.62 12.10
N THR A 125 -10.89 2.84 12.68
CA THR A 125 -10.63 1.98 13.84
C THR A 125 -10.63 0.51 13.44
N ALA A 126 -10.24 -0.38 14.36
CA ALA A 126 -10.32 -1.82 14.12
C ALA A 126 -11.78 -2.30 13.97
N ASP A 127 -12.74 -1.67 14.65
CA ASP A 127 -14.15 -2.04 14.61
C ASP A 127 -14.77 -1.76 13.24
N ASP A 128 -14.31 -0.71 12.55
CA ASP A 128 -14.72 -0.42 11.17
C ASP A 128 -14.44 -1.59 10.23
N ALA A 129 -13.49 -2.49 10.57
CA ALA A 129 -13.16 -3.65 9.75
C ALA A 129 -14.23 -4.74 9.80
N LEU A 130 -15.13 -4.75 10.78
CA LEU A 130 -16.18 -5.76 10.88
C LEU A 130 -17.23 -5.56 9.77
N ASP A 131 -17.54 -4.30 9.43
CA ASP A 131 -18.34 -3.97 8.25
C ASP A 131 -17.45 -3.93 7.00
N ARG A 132 -17.61 -4.95 6.14
CA ARG A 132 -16.82 -5.08 4.90
C ARG A 132 -17.02 -3.92 3.94
N MET A 133 -18.22 -3.35 3.87
CA MET A 133 -18.55 -2.27 2.92
C MET A 133 -17.95 -0.95 3.41
N ARG A 134 -18.16 -0.62 4.68
CA ARG A 134 -17.55 0.54 5.33
C ARG A 134 -16.03 0.46 5.27
N TRP A 135 -15.45 -0.69 5.62
CA TRP A 135 -14.01 -0.92 5.53
C TRP A 135 -13.47 -0.64 4.12
N ARG A 136 -14.11 -1.21 3.10
CA ARG A 136 -13.71 -1.01 1.70
C ARG A 136 -13.78 0.46 1.31
N GLN A 137 -14.79 1.20 1.75
CA GLN A 137 -14.94 2.62 1.42
C GLN A 137 -13.81 3.46 2.04
N ILE A 138 -13.46 3.21 3.30
CA ILE A 138 -12.44 3.98 4.02
C ILE A 138 -11.03 3.66 3.52
N THR A 139 -10.71 2.37 3.29
CA THR A 139 -9.34 1.96 2.98
C THR A 139 -8.97 2.09 1.49
N ARG A 140 -9.97 2.12 0.60
CA ARG A 140 -9.73 2.11 -0.85
C ARG A 140 -9.15 3.44 -1.31
N THR A 141 -7.99 3.38 -1.97
CA THR A 141 -7.45 4.52 -2.70
C THR A 141 -7.82 4.36 -4.17
N ALA A 142 -8.72 5.19 -4.70
CA ALA A 142 -9.05 5.11 -6.13
C ALA A 142 -7.89 5.56 -7.01
N ASP A 143 -7.61 4.84 -8.10
CA ASP A 143 -6.84 5.41 -9.20
C ASP A 143 -7.69 6.48 -9.91
N PRO A 144 -7.10 7.58 -10.40
CA PRO A 144 -7.83 8.59 -11.15
C PRO A 144 -8.63 7.96 -12.29
N ALA A 145 -9.90 8.37 -12.42
CA ALA A 145 -10.77 7.87 -13.48
C ALA A 145 -10.20 8.23 -14.86
N THR A 146 -10.37 7.33 -15.82
CA THR A 146 -10.39 7.71 -17.24
C THR A 146 -11.65 8.57 -17.40
N ALA A 147 -11.51 9.85 -17.77
CA ALA A 147 -12.61 10.50 -18.46
C ALA A 147 -12.95 9.57 -19.63
N ARG A 148 -14.20 9.11 -19.69
CA ARG A 148 -14.67 8.32 -20.81
C ARG A 148 -14.58 9.22 -22.04
N ASP A 149 -13.85 8.77 -23.06
CA ASP A 149 -14.08 9.19 -24.44
C ASP A 149 -15.53 8.84 -24.83
#